data_AF-A0A2G6ISY7-F1
#
_entry.id   AF-A0A2G6ISY7-F1
#
_cell.length_a   1.000
_cell.length_b   1.000
_cell.length_c   1.000
_cell.angle_alpha   90.00
_cell.angle_beta   90.00
_cell.angle_gamma   90.00
#
_symmetry.space_group_name_H-M   'P 1'
#
loop_
_entity.id
_entity.type
_entity.pdbx_description
1 polymer ?
#
loop_
_entity_poly.entity_id
_entity_poly.type
_entity_poly.pdbx_seq_one_letter_code
_entity_poly.pdbx_strand_id
1 'polypeptide(L)'
;MKTRPYLIEFSLAILAYAVVTAVSLKLLRGGVDSPVWQALLTLSPLLPLIAVCISVLRHIRRIDEMQRLITFEALAIAFASTAVTTMGYGFLENIGWLRLSMFVVLPLMAALTGLSLLLTTWRYK
;
A
#
# COMPACT_ATOMS: atom_id res chain seq x y z
N MET A 1 26.03 3.65 -1.28
CA MET A 1 24.58 3.62 -1.01
C MET A 1 24.24 2.36 -0.21
N LYS A 2 23.87 2.46 1.08
CA LYS A 2 23.51 1.27 1.89
C LYS A 2 22.04 0.88 1.65
N THR A 3 21.75 0.21 0.55
CA THR A 3 20.40 -0.27 0.16
C THR A 3 19.96 -1.53 0.91
N ARG A 4 20.90 -2.35 1.40
CA ARG A 4 20.62 -3.58 2.16
C ARG A 4 19.74 -3.42 3.40
N PRO A 5 19.98 -2.47 4.33
CA PRO A 5 19.15 -2.35 5.53
C PRO A 5 17.71 -1.95 5.19
N TYR A 6 17.48 -1.13 4.16
CA TYR A 6 16.13 -0.76 3.74
C TYR A 6 15.34 -1.94 3.18
N LEU A 7 15.94 -2.73 2.28
CA LEU A 7 15.28 -3.89 1.71
C LEU A 7 14.90 -4.90 2.80
N ILE A 8 15.74 -5.07 3.82
CA ILE A 8 15.46 -5.93 4.97
C ILE A 8 14.34 -5.35 5.83
N GLU A 9 14.38 -4.06 6.20
CA GLU A 9 13.31 -3.41 6.98
C GLU A 9 11.96 -3.48 6.26
N PHE A 10 11.94 -3.21 4.96
CA PHE A 10 10.74 -3.25 4.13
C PHE A 10 10.21 -4.67 3.93
N SER A 11 11.08 -5.63 3.60
CA SER A 11 10.67 -7.04 3.44
C SER A 11 10.20 -7.64 4.77
N LEU A 12 10.84 -7.30 5.88
CA LEU A 12 10.40 -7.70 7.22
C LEU A 12 9.02 -7.12 7.55
N ALA A 13 8.77 -5.85 7.23
CA ALA A 13 7.48 -5.21 7.44
C ALA A 13 6.37 -5.84 6.59
N ILE A 14 6.65 -6.17 5.33
CA ILE A 14 5.72 -6.90 4.45
C ILE A 14 5.46 -8.31 4.98
N LEU A 15 6.50 -9.01 5.42
CA LEU A 15 6.38 -10.36 5.97
C LEU A 15 5.56 -10.35 7.26
N ALA A 16 5.78 -9.37 8.14
CA ALA A 16 4.96 -9.14 9.32
C ALA A 16 3.50 -8.85 8.96
N TYR A 17 3.24 -8.01 7.94
CA TYR A 17 1.89 -7.78 7.44
C TYR A 17 1.21 -9.06 6.96
N ALA A 18 1.91 -9.88 6.16
CA ALA A 18 1.38 -11.14 5.65
C ALA A 18 1.07 -12.13 6.79
N VAL A 19 1.97 -12.26 7.77
CA VAL A 19 1.79 -13.15 8.93
C VAL A 19 0.64 -12.69 9.80
N VAL A 20 0.58 -11.41 10.17
CA VAL A 20 -0.51 -10.86 11.01
C VAL A 20 -1.86 -11.02 10.32
N THR A 21 -1.92 -10.76 9.02
CA THR A 21 -3.15 -10.95 8.23
C THR A 21 -3.59 -12.41 8.21
N ALA A 22 -2.66 -13.34 7.96
CA ALA A 22 -2.97 -14.77 7.94
C ALA A 22 -3.43 -15.29 9.31
N VAL A 23 -2.77 -14.86 10.40
CA VAL A 23 -3.13 -15.22 11.77
C VAL A 23 -4.49 -14.63 12.15
N SER A 24 -4.74 -13.36 11.84
CA SER A 24 -6.03 -12.71 12.08
C SER A 24 -7.17 -13.46 11.39
N LEU A 25 -7.00 -13.80 10.11
CA LEU A 25 -8.03 -14.52 9.34
C LEU A 25 -8.29 -15.93 9.90
N LYS A 26 -7.23 -16.61 10.36
CA LYS A 26 -7.35 -17.94 10.97
C LYS A 26 -8.08 -17.88 12.31
N LEU A 27 -7.78 -16.89 13.15
CA LEU A 27 -8.43 -16.68 14.44
C LEU A 27 -9.91 -16.29 14.28
N LEU A 28 -10.23 -15.40 13.34
CA LEU A 28 -11.61 -15.02 13.00
C LEU A 28 -12.44 -16.23 12.54
N ARG A 29 -11.85 -17.13 11.74
CA ARG A 29 -12.50 -18.39 11.31
C ARG A 29 -12.67 -19.40 12.46
N GLY A 30 -11.92 -19.26 13.54
CA GLY A 30 -11.96 -20.13 14.71
C GLY A 30 -13.15 -19.88 15.66
N GLY A 31 -14.03 -18.92 15.36
CA GLY A 31 -15.22 -18.63 16.18
C GLY A 31 -14.90 -17.77 17.40
N VAL A 32 -14.55 -16.50 17.18
CA VAL A 32 -14.40 -15.53 18.28
C VAL A 32 -15.76 -14.91 18.57
N ASP A 33 -16.39 -15.25 19.69
CA ASP A 33 -17.77 -14.80 20.00
C ASP A 33 -17.87 -13.34 20.47
N SER A 34 -16.75 -12.73 20.86
CA SER A 34 -16.74 -11.35 21.35
C SER A 34 -16.59 -10.33 20.22
N PRO A 35 -17.55 -9.40 20.02
CA PRO A 35 -17.50 -8.40 18.95
C PRO A 35 -16.29 -7.45 19.07
N VAL A 36 -15.81 -7.19 20.29
CA VAL A 36 -14.61 -6.37 20.54
C VAL A 36 -13.35 -7.07 20.01
N TRP A 37 -13.20 -8.36 20.29
CA TRP A 37 -12.06 -9.14 19.81
C TRP A 37 -12.09 -9.33 18.28
N GLN A 38 -13.27 -9.51 17.69
CA GLN A 38 -13.41 -9.55 16.23
C GLN A 38 -12.97 -8.24 15.59
N ALA A 39 -13.36 -7.09 16.14
CA ALA A 39 -12.94 -5.78 15.64
C ALA A 39 -11.42 -5.58 15.74
N LEU A 40 -10.82 -5.90 16.89
CA LEU A 40 -9.37 -5.81 17.08
C LEU A 40 -8.59 -6.73 16.13
N LEU A 41 -9.05 -7.97 15.94
CA LEU A 41 -8.42 -8.90 15.01
C LEU A 41 -8.52 -8.40 13.57
N THR A 42 -9.69 -7.91 13.17
CA THR A 42 -9.92 -7.39 11.80
C THR A 42 -9.06 -6.16 11.51
N LEU A 43 -8.84 -5.30 12.51
CA LEU A 43 -8.00 -4.10 12.38
C LEU A 43 -6.51 -4.36 12.61
N SER A 44 -6.13 -5.50 13.18
CA SER A 44 -4.72 -5.84 13.46
C SER A 44 -3.77 -5.69 12.25
N PRO A 45 -4.16 -5.95 10.98
CA PRO A 45 -3.29 -5.77 9.83
C PRO A 45 -2.93 -4.30 9.54
N LEU A 46 -3.66 -3.33 10.12
CA LEU A 46 -3.35 -1.91 9.98
C LEU A 46 -2.04 -1.54 10.69
N LEU A 47 -1.70 -2.18 11.80
CA LEU A 47 -0.46 -1.91 12.54
C LEU A 47 0.79 -2.22 11.69
N PRO A 48 0.93 -3.42 11.10
CA PRO A 48 2.00 -3.68 10.14
C PRO A 48 1.98 -2.74 8.93
N LEU A 49 0.80 -2.35 8.44
CA LEU A 49 0.69 -1.44 7.30
C LEU A 49 1.29 -0.06 7.63
N ILE A 50 1.06 0.44 8.84
CA ILE A 50 1.70 1.67 9.34
C ILE A 50 3.21 1.52 9.39
N ALA A 51 3.73 0.36 9.83
CA ALA A 51 5.16 0.09 9.86
C ALA A 51 5.78 0.10 8.45
N VAL A 52 5.08 -0.46 7.46
CA VAL A 52 5.49 -0.39 6.04
C VAL A 52 5.56 1.08 5.59
N CYS A 53 4.55 1.89 5.88
CA CYS A 53 4.54 3.33 5.54
C CYS A 53 5.72 4.07 6.19
N ILE A 54 6.02 3.81 7.47
CA ILE A 54 7.16 4.42 8.16
C ILE A 54 8.49 4.03 7.51
N SER A 55 8.65 2.76 7.11
CA SER A 55 9.85 2.29 6.39
C SER A 55 10.05 3.05 5.07
N VAL A 56 8.97 3.20 4.29
CA VAL A 56 9.00 3.95 3.03
C VAL A 56 9.36 5.42 3.27
N LEU A 57 8.75 6.08 4.25
CA LEU A 57 9.06 7.47 4.60
C LEU A 57 10.51 7.65 5.03
N ARG A 58 11.06 6.71 5.81
CA ARG A 58 12.48 6.72 6.20
C ARG A 58 13.40 6.56 4.99
N HIS A 59 13.00 5.75 4.02
CA HIS A 59 13.75 5.59 2.78
C HIS A 59 13.77 6.85 1.93
N ILE A 60 12.60 7.46 1.70
CA ILE A 60 12.46 8.71 0.94
C ILE A 60 13.27 9.86 1.58
N ARG A 61 13.45 9.85 2.90
CA ARG A 61 14.30 10.83 3.61
C ARG A 61 15.81 10.57 3.49
N ARG A 62 16.22 9.35 3.09
CA ARG A 62 17.63 8.93 2.99
C ARG A 62 18.18 8.96 1.56
N ILE A 63 17.32 9.08 0.55
CA ILE A 63 17.72 9.23 -0.86
C ILE A 63 18.16 10.67 -1.14
N ASP A 64 18.87 10.87 -2.25
CA ASP A 64 19.29 12.19 -2.69
C ASP A 64 18.09 13.07 -3.09
N GLU A 65 18.32 14.38 -3.24
CA GLU A 65 17.24 15.33 -3.54
C GLU A 65 16.59 15.06 -4.90
N MET A 66 17.37 14.62 -5.89
CA MET A 66 16.87 14.35 -7.24
C MET A 66 15.94 13.12 -7.26
N GLN A 67 16.35 12.01 -6.66
CA GLN A 67 15.52 10.80 -6.51
C GLN A 67 14.30 11.09 -5.63
N ARG A 68 14.42 11.96 -4.62
CA ARG A 68 13.28 12.38 -3.81
C ARG A 68 12.24 13.13 -4.65
N LEU A 69 12.69 14.03 -5.52
CA LEU A 69 11.81 14.75 -6.45
C LEU A 69 11.12 13.79 -7.44
N ILE A 70 11.89 12.90 -8.07
CA ILE A 70 11.36 11.87 -9.00
C ILE A 70 10.32 10.99 -8.30
N THR A 71 10.61 10.57 -7.07
CA THR A 71 9.69 9.73 -6.28
C THR A 71 8.42 10.49 -5.92
N PHE A 72 8.53 11.77 -5.56
CA PHE A 72 7.38 12.61 -5.25
C PHE A 72 6.50 12.85 -6.48
N GLU A 73 7.09 13.15 -7.64
CA GLU A 73 6.37 13.31 -8.91
C GLU A 73 5.65 12.01 -9.30
N ALA A 74 6.33 10.87 -9.18
CA ALA A 74 5.73 9.56 -9.43
C ALA A 74 4.57 9.26 -8.48
N LEU A 75 4.70 9.58 -7.19
CA LEU A 75 3.62 9.44 -6.20
C LEU A 75 2.44 10.36 -6.52
N ALA A 76 2.69 11.59 -6.95
CA ALA A 76 1.64 12.53 -7.34
C ALA A 76 0.86 12.03 -8.57
N ILE A 77 1.54 11.54 -9.60
CA ILE A 77 0.93 10.94 -10.79
C ILE A 77 0.12 9.70 -10.41
N ALA A 78 0.69 8.82 -9.58
CA ALA A 78 0.02 7.60 -9.12
C ALA A 78 -1.22 7.91 -8.27
N PHE A 79 -1.14 8.91 -7.40
CA PHE A 79 -2.28 9.37 -6.60
C PHE A 79 -3.40 9.90 -7.49
N ALA A 80 -3.09 10.80 -8.42
CA ALA A 80 -4.08 11.38 -9.34
C ALA A 80 -4.72 10.32 -10.23
N SER A 81 -3.92 9.44 -10.83
CA SER A 81 -4.42 8.35 -11.69
C SER A 81 -5.25 7.33 -10.91
N THR A 82 -4.86 7.01 -9.67
CA THR A 82 -5.67 6.14 -8.79
C THR A 82 -7.00 6.81 -8.49
N ALA A 83 -7.01 8.10 -8.14
CA ALA A 83 -8.24 8.83 -7.83
C ALA A 83 -9.20 8.90 -9.02
N VAL A 84 -8.69 9.17 -10.23
CA VAL A 84 -9.51 9.16 -11.46
C VAL A 84 -10.05 7.76 -11.73
N THR A 85 -9.25 6.72 -11.53
CA THR A 85 -9.66 5.32 -11.77
C THR A 85 -10.71 4.86 -10.77
N THR A 86 -10.53 5.14 -9.47
CA THR A 86 -11.47 4.73 -8.43
C THR A 86 -12.77 5.51 -8.50
N MET A 87 -12.71 6.82 -8.80
CA MET A 87 -13.94 7.59 -9.05
C MET A 87 -14.65 7.12 -10.31
N GLY A 88 -13.92 6.88 -11.40
CA GLY A 88 -14.46 6.30 -12.64
C GLY A 88 -15.17 4.97 -12.38
N TYR A 89 -14.58 4.10 -11.57
CA TYR A 89 -15.20 2.84 -11.17
C TYR A 89 -16.44 3.06 -10.29
N GLY A 90 -16.39 4.01 -9.35
CA GLY A 90 -17.55 4.40 -8.56
C GLY A 90 -18.73 4.88 -9.41
N PHE A 91 -18.47 5.55 -10.54
CA PHE A 91 -19.53 5.88 -11.50
C PHE A 91 -20.10 4.64 -12.19
N LEU A 92 -19.25 3.67 -12.55
CA LEU A 92 -19.68 2.39 -13.14
C LEU A 92 -20.54 1.56 -12.17
N GLU A 93 -20.30 1.65 -10.87
CA GLU A 93 -21.15 0.99 -9.87
C GLU A 93 -22.62 1.49 -9.92
N ASN A 94 -22.87 2.74 -10.34
CA ASN A 94 -24.24 3.27 -10.47
C ASN A 94 -25.04 2.60 -11.59
N ILE A 95 -24.37 2.05 -12.62
CA ILE A 95 -25.01 1.33 -13.72
C ILE A 95 -25.04 -0.19 -13.48
N GLY A 96 -24.77 -0.65 -12.26
CA GLY A 96 -24.90 -2.05 -11.85
C GLY A 96 -23.65 -2.90 -12.01
N TRP A 97 -22.46 -2.30 -12.19
CA TRP A 97 -21.21 -3.05 -12.15
C TRP A 97 -20.95 -3.63 -10.76
N LEU A 98 -20.16 -4.72 -10.69
CA LEU A 98 -19.84 -5.39 -9.43
C LEU A 98 -19.15 -4.42 -8.46
N ARG A 99 -19.56 -4.44 -7.20
CA ARG A 99 -18.89 -3.67 -6.14
C ARG A 99 -17.50 -4.24 -5.88
N LEU A 100 -16.46 -3.46 -6.16
CA LEU A 100 -15.10 -3.85 -5.83
C LEU A 100 -14.81 -3.54 -4.36
N SER A 101 -14.07 -4.44 -3.72
CA SER A 101 -13.60 -4.20 -2.37
C SER A 101 -12.54 -3.10 -2.36
N MET A 102 -12.55 -2.27 -1.31
CA MET A 102 -11.54 -1.22 -1.10
C MET A 102 -10.10 -1.78 -1.04
N PHE A 103 -9.94 -3.08 -0.77
CA PHE A 103 -8.65 -3.77 -0.83
C PHE A 103 -7.97 -3.73 -2.21
N VAL A 104 -8.69 -3.43 -3.30
CA VAL A 104 -8.12 -3.30 -4.65
C VAL A 104 -7.41 -1.97 -4.85
N VAL A 105 -7.79 -0.93 -4.11
CA VAL A 105 -7.28 0.44 -4.30
C VAL A 105 -5.78 0.53 -3.99
N LEU A 106 -5.33 -0.11 -2.92
CA LEU A 106 -3.94 0.00 -2.47
C LEU A 106 -2.96 -0.74 -3.42
N PRO A 107 -3.24 -1.98 -3.88
CA PRO A 107 -2.48 -2.62 -4.95
C PRO A 107 -2.48 -1.83 -6.26
N LEU A 108 -3.63 -1.25 -6.65
CA LEU A 108 -3.73 -0.41 -7.84
C LEU A 108 -2.79 0.81 -7.74
N MET A 109 -2.84 1.52 -6.60
CA MET A 109 -1.97 2.66 -6.34
C MET A 109 -0.49 2.27 -6.32
N ALA A 110 -0.15 1.13 -5.73
CA ALA A 110 1.23 0.62 -5.70
C ALA A 110 1.74 0.30 -7.12
N ALA A 111 0.91 -0.34 -7.96
CA ALA A 111 1.23 -0.62 -9.36
C ALA A 111 1.42 0.67 -10.16
N LEU A 112 0.52 1.64 -10.00
CA LEU A 112 0.61 2.94 -10.66
C LEU A 112 1.83 3.74 -10.20
N THR A 113 2.22 3.63 -8.93
CA THR A 113 3.45 4.26 -8.41
C THR A 113 4.69 3.65 -9.05
N GLY A 114 4.75 2.31 -9.16
CA GLY A 114 5.84 1.62 -9.84
C GLY A 114 5.94 2.02 -11.32
N LEU A 115 4.81 2.09 -12.02
CA LEU A 115 4.75 2.54 -13.41
C LEU A 115 5.20 4.01 -13.55
N SER A 116 4.72 4.87 -12.66
CA SER A 116 5.06 6.30 -12.68
C SER A 116 6.54 6.53 -12.39
N LEU A 117 7.14 5.76 -11.47
CA LEU A 117 8.58 5.79 -11.18
C LEU A 117 9.41 5.38 -12.40
N LEU A 118 8.99 4.35 -13.13
CA LEU A 118 9.67 3.94 -14.37
C LEU A 118 9.60 5.07 -15.41
N LEU A 119 8.44 5.68 -15.60
CA LEU A 119 8.26 6.77 -16.57
C LEU A 119 9.07 8.02 -16.19
N THR A 120 9.05 8.43 -14.93
CA THR A 120 9.80 9.62 -14.48
C THR A 120 11.29 9.37 -14.51
N THR A 121 11.79 8.22 -14.06
CA THR A 121 13.23 7.90 -14.13
C THR A 121 13.75 7.85 -15.57
N TRP A 122 12.94 7.43 -16.54
CA TRP A 122 13.31 7.46 -17.96
C TRP A 122 13.42 8.88 -18.52
N ARG A 123 12.64 9.83 -17.99
CA ARG A 123 12.67 11.24 -18.42
C ARG A 123 13.92 11.99 -17.94
N TYR A 124 14.52 11.53 -16.85
CA TYR A 124 15.67 12.16 -16.18
C TYR A 124 17.02 11.45 -16.45
N LYS A 125 17.03 10.40 -17.28
CA LYS A 125 18.24 9.81 -17.84
C LYS A 125 18.67 10.57 -19.09
#